data_AF-A0A950XEE0-F1
#
_entry.id   AF-A0A950XEE0-F1
#
_cell.length_a   1.000
_cell.length_b   1.000
_cell.length_c   1.000
_cell.angle_alpha   90.00
_cell.angle_beta   90.00
_cell.angle_gamma   90.00
#
_symmetry.space_group_name_H-M   'P 1'
#
loop_
_entity.id
_entity.type
_entity.pdbx_description
1 polymer ?
#
loop_
_entity_poly.entity_id
_entity_poly.type
_entity_poly.pdbx_seq_one_letter_code
_entity_poly.pdbx_strand_id
1 'polypeptide(L)'
;MGSTTWLDKAKEQLAGEFGFSGASKKLNAVEIEEAISQLADQPFEADSFPYAFLEAFGNKETTIRRLRAGASNKSDLGGVLQTNHIHIAACESGQVTKTLALLRASPATAKAKAKFIVATDGVDFEAEDLASGATVACTYKDFPDHFGFFLPLAGISTVKQISENAFDIRATSRLNRLYLELLKDNPEWDASARRHDMNHFMARLIFCFFAEDTGIFFGGGLFTKTIEQMSARDSSNTHFVIGEIFRAMKTEIEARGAAQLRPWANQFPYVNGGLFSGSLDVPRFSKIARSYLLHIGNLDWTKINPDIFGSMIQAVAEDEERGALGMHYTSVPNILKVLNPLLLDDLRGRLAEAGDNSRTLLNLRKRMSKIRVFDPACGSGNFLVIVYKEMRGIEAEINKRRGEPNRRSEIPKENFRGIELRDFPAEIARLALIIAEYQCDVIYRGT
;
A
#
# COMPACT_ATOMS: atom_id res chain seq x y z
N MET A 1 31.11 -27.18 38.81
CA MET A 1 30.24 -26.00 39.05
C MET A 1 30.46 -25.05 37.88
N GLY A 2 29.70 -25.22 36.80
CA GLY A 2 29.84 -24.43 35.58
C GLY A 2 29.13 -23.08 35.73
N SER A 3 29.86 -21.99 35.52
CA SER A 3 29.36 -20.61 35.63
C SER A 3 28.39 -20.28 34.51
N THR A 4 27.09 -20.20 34.82
CA THR A 4 26.04 -19.66 33.95
C THR A 4 26.37 -18.21 33.60
N THR A 5 26.44 -17.89 32.31
CA THR A 5 26.81 -16.54 31.86
C THR A 5 25.64 -15.57 32.02
N TRP A 6 25.94 -14.27 32.07
CA TRP A 6 24.91 -13.21 32.14
C TRP A 6 23.92 -13.26 30.96
N LEU A 7 24.37 -13.74 29.79
CA LEU A 7 23.53 -14.01 28.62
C LEU A 7 22.52 -15.14 28.84
N ASP A 8 22.88 -16.18 29.60
CA ASP A 8 21.99 -17.30 29.88
C ASP A 8 20.89 -16.88 30.87
N LYS A 9 21.23 -16.04 31.86
CA LYS A 9 20.26 -15.41 32.75
C LYS A 9 19.33 -14.44 32.02
N ALA A 10 19.85 -13.66 31.06
CA ALA A 10 19.02 -12.77 30.24
C ALA A 10 18.04 -13.55 29.34
N LYS A 11 18.46 -14.72 28.82
CA LYS A 11 17.58 -15.62 28.03
C LYS A 11 16.49 -16.27 28.88
N GLU A 12 16.78 -16.72 30.10
CA GLU A 12 15.75 -17.25 31.02
C GLU A 12 14.75 -16.17 31.47
N GLN A 13 15.23 -14.94 31.65
CA GLN A 13 14.38 -13.82 32.08
C GLN A 13 13.46 -13.32 30.93
N LEU A 14 13.96 -13.32 29.69
CA LEU A 14 13.14 -13.05 28.49
C LEU A 14 12.17 -14.20 28.15
N ALA A 15 12.54 -15.46 28.44
CA ALA A 15 11.65 -16.61 28.25
C ALA A 15 10.52 -16.68 29.30
N GLY A 16 10.73 -16.11 30.50
CA GLY A 16 9.72 -16.02 31.55
C GLY A 16 8.69 -14.91 31.33
N GLU A 17 9.06 -13.81 30.65
CA GLU A 17 8.16 -12.68 30.35
C GLU A 17 7.36 -12.86 29.05
N PHE A 18 7.82 -13.71 28.12
CA PHE A 18 7.08 -14.12 26.94
C PHE A 18 6.74 -15.61 27.00
N GLY A 19 5.74 -15.93 27.83
CA GLY A 19 5.17 -17.27 27.88
C GLY A 19 4.64 -17.70 26.51
N PHE A 20 5.44 -18.48 25.77
CA PHE A 20 4.98 -19.34 24.69
C PHE A 20 4.16 -20.49 25.28
N SER A 21 2.95 -20.17 25.73
CA SER A 21 1.84 -21.11 25.76
C SER A 21 1.07 -20.94 24.45
N GLY A 22 0.58 -22.03 23.86
CA GLY A 22 -0.03 -22.09 22.52
C GLY A 22 -1.24 -21.18 22.30
N ALA A 23 -1.00 -19.87 22.20
CA ALA A 23 -1.97 -18.88 21.81
C ALA A 23 -2.04 -18.85 20.29
N SER A 24 -3.20 -19.23 19.75
CA SER A 24 -3.61 -18.95 18.36
C SER A 24 -3.13 -17.55 17.94
N LYS A 25 -2.21 -17.49 16.97
CA LYS A 25 -1.73 -16.24 16.35
C LYS A 25 -2.97 -15.44 15.93
N LYS A 26 -3.14 -14.22 16.45
CA LYS A 26 -4.17 -13.30 15.96
C LYS A 26 -3.76 -12.85 14.56
N LEU A 27 -4.69 -12.86 13.61
CA LEU A 27 -4.42 -12.38 12.25
C LEU A 27 -4.02 -10.90 12.29
N ASN A 28 -3.03 -10.51 11.49
CA ASN A 28 -2.69 -9.11 11.27
C ASN A 28 -3.56 -8.50 10.15
N ALA A 29 -3.48 -7.18 9.95
CA ALA A 29 -4.31 -6.47 8.98
C ALA A 29 -4.11 -6.95 7.52
N VAL A 30 -2.93 -7.47 7.19
CA VAL A 30 -2.56 -7.95 5.84
C VAL A 30 -3.14 -9.33 5.60
N GLU A 31 -3.01 -10.22 6.58
CA GLU A 31 -3.61 -11.55 6.53
C GLU A 31 -5.15 -11.44 6.44
N ILE A 32 -5.74 -10.42 7.10
CA ILE A 32 -7.18 -10.11 7.00
C ILE A 32 -7.54 -9.55 5.62
N GLU A 33 -6.83 -8.53 5.13
CA GLU A 33 -7.06 -7.96 3.79
C GLU A 33 -7.01 -9.06 2.73
N GLU A 34 -6.01 -9.93 2.83
CA GLU A 34 -5.83 -11.04 1.92
C GLU A 34 -7.03 -12.00 1.96
N ALA A 35 -7.42 -12.46 3.16
CA ALA A 35 -8.52 -13.41 3.31
C ALA A 35 -9.82 -12.83 2.74
N ILE A 36 -10.03 -11.52 2.90
CA ILE A 36 -11.18 -10.80 2.36
C ILE A 36 -11.10 -10.64 0.83
N SER A 37 -9.94 -10.29 0.28
CA SER A 37 -9.72 -10.24 -1.17
C SER A 37 -9.98 -11.61 -1.81
N GLN A 38 -9.50 -12.70 -1.21
CA GLN A 38 -9.75 -14.07 -1.69
C GLN A 38 -11.23 -14.45 -1.62
N LEU A 39 -11.94 -14.01 -0.57
CA LEU A 39 -13.38 -14.23 -0.44
C LEU A 39 -14.16 -13.55 -1.56
N ALA A 40 -13.80 -12.31 -1.91
CA ALA A 40 -14.47 -11.55 -2.97
C ALA A 40 -14.18 -12.10 -4.39
N ASP A 41 -13.03 -12.75 -4.60
CA ASP A 41 -12.65 -13.35 -5.88
C ASP A 41 -13.37 -14.69 -6.16
N GLN A 42 -13.98 -15.30 -5.14
CA GLN A 42 -14.75 -16.55 -5.29
C GLN A 42 -16.19 -16.29 -5.75
N PRO A 43 -16.85 -17.25 -6.40
CA PRO A 43 -18.29 -17.17 -6.66
C PRO A 43 -19.06 -16.91 -5.36
N PHE A 44 -20.00 -15.96 -5.39
CA PHE A 44 -20.78 -15.61 -4.22
C PHE A 44 -21.76 -16.74 -3.85
N GLU A 45 -21.67 -17.19 -2.59
CA GLU A 45 -22.50 -18.25 -2.03
C GLU A 45 -23.21 -17.75 -0.76
N ALA A 46 -24.48 -17.37 -0.89
CA ALA A 46 -25.26 -16.67 0.14
C ALA A 46 -25.24 -17.34 1.53
N ASP A 47 -25.36 -18.68 1.57
CA ASP A 47 -25.42 -19.44 2.82
C ASP A 47 -24.06 -19.55 3.52
N SER A 48 -22.97 -19.50 2.77
CA SER A 48 -21.61 -19.68 3.31
C SER A 48 -20.91 -18.36 3.60
N PHE A 49 -21.27 -17.30 2.87
CA PHE A 49 -20.62 -15.99 2.94
C PHE A 49 -20.51 -15.42 4.37
N PRO A 50 -21.58 -15.36 5.19
CA PRO A 50 -21.48 -14.82 6.55
C PRO A 50 -20.40 -15.50 7.41
N TYR A 51 -20.19 -16.80 7.21
CA TYR A 51 -19.21 -17.56 7.96
C TYR A 51 -17.80 -17.35 7.42
N ALA A 52 -17.62 -17.37 6.10
CA ALA A 52 -16.34 -17.10 5.46
C ALA A 52 -15.84 -15.67 5.77
N PHE A 53 -16.76 -14.70 5.81
CA PHE A 53 -16.46 -13.34 6.24
C PHE A 53 -15.93 -13.32 7.68
N LEU A 54 -16.58 -14.02 8.61
CA LEU A 54 -16.13 -14.09 10.00
C LEU A 54 -14.78 -14.79 10.16
N GLU A 55 -14.52 -15.84 9.37
CA GLU A 55 -13.23 -16.55 9.33
C GLU A 55 -12.10 -15.64 8.86
N ALA A 56 -12.35 -14.81 7.85
CA ALA A 56 -11.38 -13.83 7.34
C ALA A 56 -10.97 -12.78 8.39
N PHE A 57 -11.83 -12.49 9.38
CA PHE A 57 -11.50 -11.65 10.56
C PHE A 57 -11.01 -12.44 11.78
N GLY A 58 -10.64 -13.71 11.61
CA GLY A 58 -9.95 -14.51 12.63
C GLY A 58 -10.85 -15.26 13.59
N ASN A 59 -12.13 -15.45 13.26
CA ASN A 59 -12.97 -16.38 14.04
C ASN A 59 -12.45 -17.81 13.90
N LYS A 60 -12.24 -18.46 15.04
CA LYS A 60 -11.82 -19.87 15.08
C LYS A 60 -12.89 -20.78 14.52
N GLU A 61 -12.46 -21.87 13.91
CA GLU A 61 -13.35 -22.90 13.35
C GLU A 61 -14.39 -23.40 14.37
N THR A 62 -14.02 -23.53 15.65
CA THR A 62 -14.95 -23.93 16.72
C THR A 62 -16.08 -22.92 16.94
N THR A 63 -15.80 -21.62 16.82
CA THR A 63 -16.81 -20.56 16.88
C THR A 63 -17.74 -20.65 15.68
N ILE A 64 -17.17 -20.82 14.47
CA ILE A 64 -17.94 -20.94 13.24
C ILE A 64 -18.86 -22.16 13.26
N ARG A 65 -18.36 -23.32 13.69
CA ARG A 65 -19.17 -24.54 13.83
C ARG A 65 -20.36 -24.33 14.78
N ARG A 66 -20.18 -23.62 15.90
CA ARG A 66 -21.26 -23.29 16.83
C ARG A 66 -22.29 -22.31 16.26
N LEU A 67 -21.85 -21.36 15.44
CA LEU A 67 -22.74 -20.43 14.73
C LEU A 67 -23.55 -21.16 13.64
N ARG A 68 -22.92 -22.07 12.87
CA ARG A 68 -23.61 -22.92 11.88
C ARG A 68 -24.64 -23.85 12.52
N ALA A 69 -24.31 -24.44 13.67
CA ALA A 69 -25.21 -25.33 14.40
C ALA A 69 -26.37 -24.61 15.11
N GLY A 70 -26.48 -23.27 15.03
CA GLY A 70 -27.53 -22.49 15.72
C GLY A 70 -27.39 -22.41 17.25
N ALA A 71 -26.33 -22.99 17.81
CA ALA A 71 -26.08 -23.02 19.25
C ALA A 71 -25.83 -21.59 19.78
N SER A 72 -25.00 -20.82 19.07
CA SER A 72 -24.66 -19.43 19.41
C SER A 72 -25.19 -18.38 18.42
N ASN A 73 -25.81 -18.80 17.31
CA ASN A 73 -26.45 -17.90 16.37
C ASN A 73 -27.91 -17.71 16.77
N LYS A 74 -28.30 -16.48 17.13
CA LYS A 74 -29.65 -16.12 17.56
C LYS A 74 -30.27 -15.04 16.65
N SER A 75 -29.86 -15.02 15.39
CA SER A 75 -30.47 -14.14 14.39
C SER A 75 -31.97 -14.41 14.28
N ASP A 76 -32.76 -13.34 14.22
CA ASP A 76 -34.19 -13.32 13.94
C ASP A 76 -34.53 -13.02 12.47
N LEU A 77 -33.52 -12.75 11.63
CA LEU A 77 -33.65 -12.35 10.23
C LEU A 77 -32.92 -13.29 9.26
N GLY A 78 -32.43 -14.44 9.74
CA GLY A 78 -31.53 -15.32 8.98
C GLY A 78 -30.08 -14.83 8.98
N GLY A 79 -29.20 -15.54 8.27
CA GLY A 79 -27.76 -15.23 8.30
C GLY A 79 -27.13 -15.54 9.67
N VAL A 80 -26.21 -14.68 10.13
CA VAL A 80 -25.39 -14.92 11.32
C VAL A 80 -25.40 -13.72 12.27
N LEU A 81 -25.82 -13.95 13.51
CA LEU A 81 -25.67 -13.01 14.61
C LEU A 81 -24.62 -13.52 15.60
N GLN A 82 -23.51 -12.78 15.72
CA GLN A 82 -22.47 -13.00 16.71
C GLN A 82 -22.53 -11.92 17.79
N THR A 83 -22.87 -12.34 19.01
CA THR A 83 -22.97 -11.46 20.19
C THR A 83 -21.70 -10.62 20.39
N ASN A 84 -21.88 -9.33 20.67
CA ASN A 84 -20.84 -8.30 20.85
C ASN A 84 -20.00 -7.98 19.59
N HIS A 85 -20.35 -8.53 18.42
CA HIS A 85 -19.53 -8.38 17.21
C HIS A 85 -20.37 -7.88 16.02
N ILE A 86 -21.22 -8.72 15.43
CA ILE A 86 -21.82 -8.42 14.13
C ILE A 86 -23.14 -9.17 13.91
N HIS A 87 -24.05 -8.56 13.15
CA HIS A 87 -25.20 -9.21 12.53
C HIS A 87 -25.11 -9.10 11.00
N ILE A 88 -24.97 -10.24 10.30
CA ILE A 88 -24.71 -10.29 8.86
C ILE A 88 -25.75 -11.17 8.17
N ALA A 89 -26.32 -10.69 7.06
CA ALA A 89 -27.30 -11.43 6.26
C ALA A 89 -27.03 -11.29 4.76
N ALA A 90 -27.08 -12.42 4.04
CA ALA A 90 -27.21 -12.42 2.59
C ALA A 90 -28.70 -12.32 2.21
N CYS A 91 -29.02 -11.65 1.12
CA CYS A 91 -30.39 -11.38 0.69
C CYS A 91 -30.59 -11.56 -0.82
N GLU A 92 -31.84 -11.48 -1.27
CA GLU A 92 -32.17 -11.50 -2.69
C GLU A 92 -31.68 -10.24 -3.42
N SER A 93 -31.45 -10.37 -4.72
CA SER A 93 -30.91 -9.27 -5.53
C SER A 93 -31.77 -8.00 -5.43
N GLY A 94 -31.13 -6.86 -5.15
CA GLY A 94 -31.76 -5.56 -4.98
C GLY A 94 -32.47 -5.35 -3.63
N GLN A 95 -32.31 -6.26 -2.66
CA GLN A 95 -32.88 -6.13 -1.31
C GLN A 95 -31.86 -5.69 -0.25
N VAL A 96 -30.65 -5.31 -0.63
CA VAL A 96 -29.54 -5.01 0.30
C VAL A 96 -29.91 -3.89 1.29
N THR A 97 -30.30 -2.71 0.80
CA THR A 97 -30.68 -1.57 1.65
C THR A 97 -31.84 -1.89 2.59
N LYS A 98 -32.85 -2.62 2.10
CA LYS A 98 -33.99 -3.05 2.92
C LYS A 98 -33.54 -4.02 4.01
N THR A 99 -32.68 -4.97 3.68
CA THR A 99 -32.14 -5.96 4.61
C THR A 99 -31.29 -5.29 5.68
N LEU A 100 -30.45 -4.32 5.31
CA LEU A 100 -29.67 -3.53 6.27
C LEU A 100 -30.59 -2.77 7.24
N ALA A 101 -31.66 -2.14 6.74
CA ALA A 101 -32.64 -1.46 7.59
C ALA A 101 -33.35 -2.42 8.56
N LEU A 102 -33.66 -3.65 8.11
CA LEU A 102 -34.22 -4.69 8.98
C LEU A 102 -33.22 -5.14 10.05
N LEU A 103 -31.96 -5.37 9.68
CA LEU A 103 -30.88 -5.71 10.63
C LEU A 103 -30.72 -4.62 11.68
N ARG A 104 -30.79 -3.35 11.28
CA ARG A 104 -30.73 -2.19 12.19
C ARG A 104 -31.91 -2.15 13.16
N ALA A 105 -33.11 -2.44 12.68
CA ALA A 105 -34.34 -2.42 13.49
C ALA A 105 -34.54 -3.68 14.35
N SER A 106 -33.77 -4.75 14.12
CA SER A 106 -33.94 -6.04 14.80
C SER A 106 -33.71 -5.93 16.32
N PRO A 107 -34.67 -6.39 17.14
CA PRO A 107 -34.48 -6.52 18.58
C PRO A 107 -33.35 -7.48 18.96
N ALA A 108 -33.10 -8.51 18.14
CA ALA A 108 -32.00 -9.45 18.37
C ALA A 108 -30.64 -8.77 18.20
N THR A 109 -30.46 -7.92 17.18
CA THR A 109 -29.25 -7.11 16.97
C THR A 109 -28.92 -6.29 18.22
N ALA A 110 -29.90 -5.56 18.74
CA ALA A 110 -29.74 -4.71 19.92
C ALA A 110 -29.44 -5.55 21.17
N LYS A 111 -30.20 -6.63 21.41
CA LYS A 111 -30.03 -7.51 22.56
C LYS A 111 -28.65 -8.19 22.57
N ALA A 112 -28.16 -8.58 21.41
CA ALA A 112 -26.85 -9.20 21.24
C ALA A 112 -25.70 -8.18 21.26
N LYS A 113 -26.00 -6.87 21.34
CA LYS A 113 -25.00 -5.79 21.32
C LYS A 113 -24.07 -5.90 20.11
N ALA A 114 -24.64 -6.23 18.95
CA ALA A 114 -23.85 -6.25 17.71
C ALA A 114 -23.22 -4.86 17.51
N LYS A 115 -21.96 -4.84 17.09
CA LYS A 115 -21.25 -3.59 16.77
C LYS A 115 -21.41 -3.23 15.31
N PHE A 116 -21.45 -4.24 14.44
CA PHE A 116 -21.63 -4.08 13.01
C PHE A 116 -22.93 -4.72 12.53
N ILE A 117 -23.51 -4.16 11.48
CA ILE A 117 -24.50 -4.83 10.65
C ILE A 117 -24.03 -4.86 9.20
N VAL A 118 -24.29 -5.96 8.49
CA VAL A 118 -23.87 -6.16 7.09
C VAL A 118 -24.98 -6.83 6.29
N ALA A 119 -25.29 -6.30 5.12
CA ALA A 119 -26.18 -6.89 4.14
C ALA A 119 -25.48 -7.00 2.77
N THR A 120 -25.73 -8.08 2.03
CA THR A 120 -25.24 -8.26 0.66
C THR A 120 -26.15 -9.18 -0.14
N ASP A 121 -26.22 -8.99 -1.45
CA ASP A 121 -26.84 -9.93 -2.40
C ASP A 121 -25.83 -10.57 -3.35
N GLY A 122 -24.53 -10.34 -3.13
CA GLY A 122 -23.44 -10.78 -4.00
C GLY A 122 -23.13 -9.84 -5.17
N VAL A 123 -23.91 -8.76 -5.32
CA VAL A 123 -23.68 -7.68 -6.29
C VAL A 123 -23.42 -6.37 -5.55
N ASP A 124 -24.25 -6.03 -4.59
CA ASP A 124 -24.14 -4.87 -3.71
C ASP A 124 -23.79 -5.30 -2.28
N PHE A 125 -23.03 -4.47 -1.58
CA PHE A 125 -22.59 -4.68 -0.21
C PHE A 125 -22.80 -3.40 0.59
N GLU A 126 -23.59 -3.50 1.67
CA GLU A 126 -23.81 -2.40 2.60
C GLU A 126 -23.51 -2.83 4.05
N ALA A 127 -22.92 -1.91 4.82
CA ALA A 127 -22.61 -2.13 6.21
C ALA A 127 -22.70 -0.86 7.06
N GLU A 128 -22.89 -1.04 8.35
CA GLU A 128 -22.87 0.05 9.33
C GLU A 128 -22.17 -0.37 10.64
N ASP A 129 -21.37 0.54 11.19
CA ASP A 129 -20.87 0.50 12.55
C ASP A 129 -21.87 1.21 13.45
N LEU A 130 -22.60 0.44 14.26
CA LEU A 130 -23.66 0.92 15.12
C LEU A 130 -23.15 1.83 16.26
N ALA A 131 -21.85 1.80 16.57
CA ALA A 131 -21.27 2.66 17.59
C ALA A 131 -20.95 4.06 17.06
N SER A 132 -20.41 4.15 15.83
CA SER A 132 -20.00 5.42 15.22
C SER A 132 -21.03 6.01 14.25
N GLY A 133 -21.94 5.18 13.73
CA GLY A 133 -22.85 5.52 12.63
C GLY A 133 -22.16 5.56 11.26
N ALA A 134 -20.88 5.20 11.17
CA ALA A 134 -20.17 5.11 9.91
C ALA A 134 -20.76 3.98 9.03
N THR A 135 -20.83 4.22 7.73
CA THR A 135 -21.43 3.30 6.76
C THR A 135 -20.48 2.98 5.61
N VAL A 136 -20.67 1.81 5.01
CA VAL A 136 -20.06 1.38 3.75
C VAL A 136 -21.18 1.00 2.80
N ALA A 137 -21.11 1.48 1.56
CA ALA A 137 -21.98 1.08 0.46
C ALA A 137 -21.13 1.00 -0.80
N CYS A 138 -21.02 -0.19 -1.39
CA CYS A 138 -20.15 -0.47 -2.53
C CYS A 138 -20.66 -1.70 -3.30
N THR A 139 -20.06 -2.00 -4.45
CA THR A 139 -20.29 -3.31 -5.07
C THR A 139 -19.60 -4.39 -4.24
N TYR A 140 -20.11 -5.62 -4.30
CA TYR A 140 -19.52 -6.77 -3.62
C TYR A 140 -18.05 -6.99 -4.04
N LYS A 141 -17.69 -6.71 -5.29
CA LYS A 141 -16.29 -6.87 -5.72
C LYS A 141 -15.34 -5.86 -5.06
N ASP A 142 -15.87 -4.72 -4.64
CA ASP A 142 -15.09 -3.61 -4.07
C ASP A 142 -15.11 -3.60 -2.54
N PHE A 143 -15.93 -4.42 -1.87
CA PHE A 143 -15.96 -4.46 -0.40
C PHE A 143 -14.60 -4.71 0.26
N PRO A 144 -13.65 -5.47 -0.33
CA PRO A 144 -12.30 -5.58 0.21
C PRO A 144 -11.57 -4.25 0.40
N ASP A 145 -11.88 -3.22 -0.39
CA ASP A 145 -11.31 -1.87 -0.22
C ASP A 145 -11.72 -1.20 1.10
N HIS A 146 -12.76 -1.74 1.75
CA HIS A 146 -13.29 -1.27 3.00
C HIS A 146 -12.95 -2.17 4.19
N PHE A 147 -12.04 -3.15 4.05
CA PHE A 147 -11.72 -4.10 5.15
C PHE A 147 -11.28 -3.39 6.45
N GLY A 148 -10.64 -2.21 6.34
CA GLY A 148 -10.22 -1.36 7.45
C GLY A 148 -11.36 -1.00 8.40
N PHE A 149 -12.59 -0.87 7.89
CA PHE A 149 -13.82 -0.63 8.65
C PHE A 149 -14.13 -1.76 9.64
N PHE A 150 -13.74 -2.99 9.30
CA PHE A 150 -14.07 -4.20 10.05
C PHE A 150 -12.92 -4.73 10.92
N LEU A 151 -11.74 -4.10 10.92
CA LEU A 151 -10.61 -4.47 11.77
C LEU A 151 -10.93 -4.62 13.27
N PRO A 152 -11.88 -3.86 13.86
CA PRO A 152 -12.30 -4.09 15.24
C PRO A 152 -12.89 -5.49 15.49
N LEU A 153 -13.39 -6.20 14.47
CA LEU A 153 -13.82 -7.60 14.57
C LEU A 153 -12.66 -8.54 14.90
N ALA A 154 -11.46 -8.26 14.40
CA ALA A 154 -10.23 -9.00 14.70
C ALA A 154 -9.56 -8.55 16.02
N GLY A 155 -10.17 -7.61 16.74
CA GLY A 155 -9.60 -7.01 17.95
C GLY A 155 -8.44 -6.05 17.66
N ILE A 156 -8.32 -5.56 16.43
CA ILE A 156 -7.38 -4.52 16.04
C ILE A 156 -8.09 -3.18 16.24
N SER A 157 -7.64 -2.40 17.23
CA SER A 157 -8.11 -1.04 17.42
C SER A 157 -7.71 -0.19 16.21
N THR A 158 -8.71 0.38 15.52
CA THR A 158 -8.54 1.31 14.42
C THR A 158 -7.85 2.59 14.91
N VAL A 159 -6.52 2.61 14.90
CA VAL A 159 -5.82 3.89 14.78
C VAL A 159 -6.28 4.45 13.44
N LYS A 160 -6.85 5.66 13.43
CA LYS A 160 -7.42 6.31 12.24
C LYS A 160 -6.52 6.19 10.99
N GLN A 161 -5.21 6.16 11.18
CA GLN A 161 -4.19 5.91 10.15
C GLN A 161 -4.27 4.54 9.46
N ILE A 162 -4.66 3.45 10.14
CA ILE A 162 -4.74 2.11 9.52
C ILE A 162 -5.99 2.02 8.62
N SER A 163 -7.11 2.62 9.02
CA SER A 163 -8.30 2.72 8.16
C SER A 163 -8.08 3.67 6.98
N GLU A 164 -7.32 4.76 7.18
CA GLU A 164 -6.92 5.69 6.10
C GLU A 164 -5.96 5.05 5.09
N ASN A 165 -5.20 4.01 5.51
CA ASN A 165 -4.21 3.31 4.67
C ASN A 165 -4.71 1.95 4.14
N ALA A 166 -6.01 1.71 4.04
CA ALA A 166 -6.53 0.41 3.57
C ALA A 166 -6.02 0.04 2.18
N PHE A 167 -5.94 1.02 1.27
CA PHE A 167 -5.43 0.83 -0.09
C PHE A 167 -3.94 0.43 -0.09
N ASP A 168 -3.13 1.07 0.74
CA ASP A 168 -1.70 0.81 0.91
C ASP A 168 -1.43 -0.62 1.38
N ILE A 169 -2.23 -1.10 2.34
CA ILE A 169 -2.15 -2.47 2.87
C ILE A 169 -2.51 -3.47 1.76
N ARG A 170 -3.59 -3.22 1.02
CA ARG A 170 -4.03 -4.07 -0.10
C ARG A 170 -2.99 -4.18 -1.20
N ALA A 171 -2.45 -3.05 -1.66
CA ALA A 171 -1.41 -3.03 -2.69
C ALA A 171 -0.18 -3.83 -2.24
N THR A 172 0.26 -3.63 -0.98
CA THR A 172 1.40 -4.35 -0.42
C THR A 172 1.17 -5.85 -0.33
N SER A 173 0.00 -6.24 0.19
CA SER A 173 -0.43 -7.64 0.29
C SER A 173 -0.39 -8.36 -1.07
N ARG A 174 -0.96 -7.72 -2.10
CA ARG A 174 -0.99 -8.26 -3.47
C ARG A 174 0.41 -8.33 -4.09
N LEU A 175 1.27 -7.32 -3.87
CA LEU A 175 2.67 -7.38 -4.30
C LEU A 175 3.44 -8.52 -3.63
N ASN A 176 3.20 -8.76 -2.34
CA ASN A 176 3.81 -9.88 -1.63
C ASN A 176 3.36 -11.23 -2.22
N ARG A 177 2.09 -11.34 -2.62
CA ARG A 177 1.59 -12.52 -3.34
C ARG A 177 2.27 -12.72 -4.68
N LEU A 178 2.42 -11.66 -5.46
CA LEU A 178 3.18 -11.70 -6.71
C LEU A 178 4.62 -12.18 -6.46
N TYR A 179 5.31 -11.60 -5.48
CA TYR A 179 6.67 -11.99 -5.10
C TYR A 179 6.78 -13.49 -4.79
N LEU A 180 5.89 -14.00 -3.93
CA LEU A 180 5.88 -15.42 -3.55
C LEU A 180 5.56 -16.34 -4.73
N GLU A 181 4.61 -15.99 -5.59
CA GLU A 181 4.30 -16.76 -6.79
C GLU A 181 5.47 -16.77 -7.80
N LEU A 182 6.19 -15.66 -7.93
CA LEU A 182 7.40 -15.60 -8.77
C LEU A 182 8.50 -16.53 -8.23
N LEU A 183 8.71 -16.58 -6.91
CA LEU A 183 9.73 -17.44 -6.33
C LEU A 183 9.47 -18.94 -6.53
N LYS A 184 8.22 -19.38 -6.67
CA LYS A 184 7.90 -20.80 -6.92
C LYS A 184 8.51 -21.30 -8.22
N ASP A 185 8.47 -20.49 -9.27
CA ASP A 185 9.00 -20.84 -10.59
C ASP A 185 10.45 -20.36 -10.80
N ASN A 186 10.98 -19.57 -9.85
CA ASN A 186 12.30 -18.95 -9.95
C ASN A 186 13.05 -19.01 -8.58
N PRO A 187 13.27 -20.21 -8.01
CA PRO A 187 13.84 -20.36 -6.67
C PRO A 187 15.24 -19.76 -6.53
N GLU A 188 16.00 -19.64 -7.63
CA GLU A 188 17.31 -19.03 -7.65
C GLU A 188 17.29 -17.52 -7.35
N TRP A 189 16.14 -16.84 -7.48
CA TRP A 189 16.02 -15.41 -7.18
C TRP A 189 15.95 -15.11 -5.68
N ASP A 190 15.65 -16.10 -4.84
CA ASP A 190 15.69 -15.93 -3.38
C ASP A 190 17.12 -16.04 -2.82
N ALA A 191 18.03 -16.66 -3.59
CA ALA A 191 19.43 -16.79 -3.20
C ALA A 191 20.09 -15.41 -3.06
N SER A 192 21.04 -15.28 -2.12
CA SER A 192 21.74 -14.02 -1.83
C SER A 192 22.33 -13.34 -3.07
N ALA A 193 22.78 -14.13 -4.05
CA ALA A 193 23.34 -13.64 -5.30
C ALA A 193 22.33 -12.91 -6.21
N ARG A 194 21.03 -13.22 -6.09
CA ARG A 194 19.96 -12.73 -6.98
C ARG A 194 18.82 -12.02 -6.27
N ARG A 195 18.81 -12.04 -4.94
CA ARG A 195 17.85 -11.30 -4.12
C ARG A 195 17.82 -9.82 -4.47
N HIS A 196 18.98 -9.24 -4.79
CA HIS A 196 19.08 -7.87 -5.28
C HIS A 196 18.33 -7.67 -6.61
N ASP A 197 18.46 -8.59 -7.57
CA ASP A 197 17.72 -8.53 -8.83
C ASP A 197 16.20 -8.61 -8.60
N MET A 198 15.74 -9.48 -7.69
CA MET A 198 14.32 -9.62 -7.38
C MET A 198 13.76 -8.32 -6.79
N ASN A 199 14.50 -7.75 -5.86
CA ASN A 199 14.18 -6.50 -5.21
C ASN A 199 14.07 -5.35 -6.23
N HIS A 200 15.05 -5.24 -7.13
CA HIS A 200 15.01 -4.28 -8.24
C HIS A 200 13.83 -4.50 -9.16
N PHE A 201 13.55 -5.75 -9.48
CA PHE A 201 12.42 -6.12 -10.32
C PHE A 201 11.10 -5.63 -9.71
N MET A 202 10.87 -5.87 -8.41
CA MET A 202 9.69 -5.38 -7.69
C MET A 202 9.62 -3.85 -7.65
N ALA A 203 10.74 -3.17 -7.41
CA ALA A 203 10.79 -1.70 -7.43
C ALA A 203 10.41 -1.11 -8.80
N ARG A 204 10.87 -1.74 -9.90
CA ARG A 204 10.52 -1.35 -11.26
C ARG A 204 9.03 -1.57 -11.55
N LEU A 205 8.44 -2.67 -11.08
CA LEU A 205 7.00 -2.90 -11.22
C LEU A 205 6.19 -1.80 -10.53
N ILE A 206 6.54 -1.49 -9.28
CA ILE A 206 5.87 -0.44 -8.50
C ILE A 206 5.98 0.92 -9.18
N PHE A 207 7.17 1.27 -9.68
CA PHE A 207 7.34 2.47 -10.48
C PHE A 207 6.44 2.46 -11.72
N CYS A 208 6.37 1.35 -12.45
CA CYS A 208 5.56 1.28 -13.68
C CYS A 208 4.07 1.42 -13.41
N PHE A 209 3.55 0.76 -12.35
CA PHE A 209 2.15 0.90 -11.94
C PHE A 209 1.82 2.32 -11.50
N PHE A 210 2.71 2.93 -10.72
CA PHE A 210 2.54 4.33 -10.34
C PHE A 210 2.61 5.27 -11.56
N ALA A 211 3.55 5.02 -12.46
CA ALA A 211 3.79 5.87 -13.62
C ALA A 211 2.63 5.85 -14.64
N GLU A 212 1.97 4.71 -14.81
CA GLU A 212 0.84 4.59 -15.74
C GLU A 212 -0.45 5.26 -15.26
N ASP A 213 -0.62 5.43 -13.95
CA ASP A 213 -1.81 6.05 -13.37
C ASP A 213 -1.64 7.54 -13.10
N THR A 214 -0.41 7.99 -12.85
CA THR A 214 -0.12 9.39 -12.51
C THR A 214 0.22 10.27 -13.71
N GLY A 215 0.27 9.69 -14.92
CA GLY A 215 0.54 10.43 -16.16
C GLY A 215 2.02 10.55 -16.52
N ILE A 216 2.92 9.87 -15.80
CA ILE A 216 4.34 9.76 -16.19
C ILE A 216 4.44 9.02 -17.54
N PHE A 217 3.63 7.99 -17.71
CA PHE A 217 3.47 7.32 -19.00
C PHE A 217 2.36 7.98 -19.83
N PHE A 218 2.56 7.98 -21.14
CA PHE A 218 1.57 8.51 -22.06
C PHE A 218 0.34 7.59 -22.13
N GLY A 219 -0.80 8.08 -21.65
CA GLY A 219 -2.05 7.33 -21.61
C GLY A 219 -2.19 6.44 -20.36
N GLY A 220 -3.41 6.32 -19.85
CA GLY A 220 -3.70 5.54 -18.64
C GLY A 220 -3.52 4.04 -18.84
N GLY A 221 -2.82 3.39 -17.92
CA GLY A 221 -2.63 1.93 -17.89
C GLY A 221 -1.70 1.39 -18.98
N LEU A 222 -0.75 2.20 -19.46
CA LEU A 222 0.14 1.83 -20.57
C LEU A 222 0.93 0.54 -20.31
N PHE A 223 1.48 0.38 -19.11
CA PHE A 223 2.31 -0.76 -18.73
C PHE A 223 1.47 -2.03 -18.65
N THR A 224 0.40 -1.98 -17.86
CA THR A 224 -0.52 -3.09 -17.63
C THR A 224 -1.18 -3.55 -18.92
N LYS A 225 -1.69 -2.62 -19.75
CA LYS A 225 -2.28 -2.96 -21.06
C LYS A 225 -1.28 -3.55 -22.03
N THR A 226 -0.05 -3.03 -22.07
CA THR A 226 0.99 -3.58 -22.95
C THR A 226 1.31 -5.02 -22.56
N ILE A 227 1.43 -5.31 -21.27
CA ILE A 227 1.64 -6.68 -20.78
C ILE A 227 0.44 -7.55 -21.12
N GLU A 228 -0.78 -7.09 -20.85
CA GLU A 228 -2.00 -7.84 -21.13
C GLU A 228 -2.11 -8.24 -22.60
N GLN A 229 -1.81 -7.32 -23.52
CA GLN A 229 -1.97 -7.51 -24.97
C GLN A 229 -0.80 -8.30 -25.60
N MET A 230 0.44 -8.06 -25.16
CA MET A 230 1.62 -8.61 -25.82
C MET A 230 2.12 -9.92 -25.20
N SER A 231 1.73 -10.21 -23.96
CA SER A 231 2.04 -11.50 -23.33
C SER A 231 1.01 -12.57 -23.71
N ALA A 232 1.49 -13.78 -23.97
CA ALA A 232 0.68 -14.95 -24.20
C ALA A 232 -0.17 -15.27 -22.96
N ARG A 233 -1.39 -15.78 -23.18
CA ARG A 233 -2.31 -16.16 -22.10
C ARG A 233 -1.74 -17.23 -21.17
N ASP A 234 -0.80 -18.04 -21.67
CA ASP A 234 -0.10 -19.05 -20.88
C ASP A 234 1.12 -18.51 -20.13
N SER A 235 1.43 -17.22 -20.26
CA SER A 235 2.54 -16.51 -19.65
C SER A 235 3.94 -16.94 -20.14
N SER A 236 4.03 -17.72 -21.22
CA SER A 236 5.29 -18.23 -21.77
C SER A 236 6.31 -17.14 -22.14
N ASN A 237 5.86 -15.94 -22.51
CA ASN A 237 6.70 -14.80 -22.91
C ASN A 237 6.56 -13.54 -22.03
N THR A 238 5.85 -13.60 -20.89
CA THR A 238 5.60 -12.40 -20.05
C THR A 238 6.90 -11.70 -19.63
N HIS A 239 7.90 -12.48 -19.21
CA HIS A 239 9.23 -12.00 -18.85
C HIS A 239 9.93 -11.23 -19.99
N PHE A 240 9.80 -11.72 -21.24
CA PHE A 240 10.35 -11.04 -22.42
C PHE A 240 9.65 -9.71 -22.69
N VAL A 241 8.31 -9.67 -22.56
CA VAL A 241 7.54 -8.43 -22.76
C VAL A 241 7.98 -7.35 -21.77
N ILE A 242 8.05 -7.68 -20.49
CA ILE A 242 8.49 -6.75 -19.44
C ILE A 242 9.95 -6.34 -19.66
N GLY A 243 10.82 -7.28 -20.02
CA GLY A 243 12.23 -7.00 -20.29
C GLY A 243 12.43 -6.01 -21.43
N GLU A 244 11.65 -6.11 -22.51
CA GLU A 244 11.69 -5.15 -23.61
C GLU A 244 11.18 -3.76 -23.22
N ILE A 245 10.16 -3.69 -22.35
CA ILE A 245 9.69 -2.42 -21.77
C ILE A 245 10.82 -1.78 -20.95
N PHE A 246 11.48 -2.55 -20.08
CA PHE A 246 12.59 -2.06 -19.26
C PHE A 246 13.78 -1.63 -20.12
N ARG A 247 14.06 -2.36 -21.20
CA ARG A 247 15.09 -2.00 -22.18
C ARG A 247 14.77 -0.67 -22.87
N ALA A 248 13.52 -0.44 -23.24
CA ALA A 248 13.09 0.85 -23.79
C ALA A 248 13.26 1.99 -22.78
N MET A 249 12.88 1.78 -21.51
CA MET A 249 13.04 2.77 -20.44
C MET A 249 14.50 3.07 -20.09
N LYS A 250 15.40 2.10 -20.26
CA LYS A 250 16.85 2.29 -20.12
C LYS A 250 17.49 3.02 -21.30
N THR A 251 16.91 2.92 -22.50
CA THR A 251 17.54 3.41 -23.73
C THR A 251 17.14 4.86 -24.01
N GLU A 252 18.13 5.75 -24.08
CA GLU A 252 17.94 7.15 -24.48
C GLU A 252 17.24 7.25 -25.84
N ILE A 253 16.34 8.23 -25.99
CA ILE A 253 15.48 8.37 -27.18
C ILE A 253 16.29 8.37 -28.49
N GLU A 254 17.40 9.13 -28.53
CA GLU A 254 18.27 9.23 -29.71
C GLU A 254 18.97 7.90 -30.07
N ALA A 255 19.22 7.04 -29.08
CA ALA A 255 19.89 5.76 -29.27
C ALA A 255 18.91 4.62 -29.69
N ARG A 256 17.59 4.87 -29.64
CA ARG A 256 16.58 3.82 -29.86
C ARG A 256 16.59 3.24 -31.28
N GLY A 257 16.97 4.03 -32.27
CA GLY A 257 17.08 3.56 -33.67
C GLY A 257 18.09 2.42 -33.84
N ALA A 258 19.20 2.46 -33.11
CA ALA A 258 20.21 1.41 -33.10
C ALA A 258 19.85 0.24 -32.18
N ALA A 259 19.03 0.49 -31.16
CA ALA A 259 18.67 -0.52 -30.16
C ALA A 259 17.69 -1.59 -30.69
N GLN A 260 17.05 -1.41 -31.85
CA GLN A 260 16.07 -2.39 -32.37
C GLN A 260 14.98 -2.74 -31.33
N LEU A 261 14.40 -1.72 -30.68
CA LEU A 261 13.30 -1.88 -29.75
C LEU A 261 12.03 -2.36 -30.47
N ARG A 262 11.21 -3.16 -29.79
CA ARG A 262 9.89 -3.51 -30.32
C ARG A 262 9.02 -2.24 -30.42
N PRO A 263 8.20 -2.09 -31.47
CA PRO A 263 7.38 -0.88 -31.65
C PRO A 263 6.48 -0.57 -30.44
N TRP A 264 5.86 -1.59 -29.84
CA TRP A 264 5.02 -1.46 -28.64
C TRP A 264 5.79 -1.13 -27.36
N ALA A 265 7.12 -1.33 -27.33
CA ALA A 265 7.97 -0.91 -26.21
C ALA A 265 8.49 0.53 -26.42
N ASN A 266 8.56 0.99 -27.68
CA ASN A 266 9.14 2.29 -28.01
C ASN A 266 8.30 3.50 -27.57
N GLN A 267 7.08 3.27 -27.11
CA GLN A 267 6.20 4.30 -26.53
C GLN A 267 6.53 4.66 -25.07
N PHE A 268 7.28 3.81 -24.36
CA PHE A 268 7.68 4.10 -22.97
C PHE A 268 8.74 5.22 -22.94
N PRO A 269 8.74 6.13 -21.96
CA PRO A 269 9.72 7.20 -21.86
C PRO A 269 11.10 6.67 -21.47
N TYR A 270 12.16 7.45 -21.71
CA TYR A 270 13.46 7.19 -21.10
C TYR A 270 13.41 7.60 -19.62
N VAL A 271 13.88 6.73 -18.73
CA VAL A 271 13.89 6.96 -17.28
C VAL A 271 15.33 6.95 -16.79
N ASN A 272 15.83 8.14 -16.46
CA ASN A 272 17.15 8.34 -15.85
C ASN A 272 17.07 8.14 -14.33
N GLY A 273 18.21 7.85 -13.67
CA GLY A 273 18.29 7.81 -12.20
C GLY A 273 18.63 6.45 -11.58
N GLY A 274 19.14 5.50 -12.35
CA GLY A 274 19.69 4.23 -11.83
C GLY A 274 18.68 3.09 -11.66
N LEU A 275 17.37 3.35 -11.60
CA LEU A 275 16.34 2.31 -11.43
C LEU A 275 16.38 1.24 -12.53
N PHE A 276 16.57 1.66 -13.78
CA PHE A 276 16.74 0.78 -14.95
C PHE A 276 18.21 0.56 -15.32
N SER A 277 19.14 0.88 -14.40
CA SER A 277 20.55 0.51 -14.55
C SER A 277 20.81 -0.92 -14.06
N GLY A 278 22.02 -1.44 -14.28
CA GLY A 278 22.36 -2.82 -13.91
C GLY A 278 21.66 -3.88 -14.76
N SER A 279 21.40 -5.03 -14.16
CA SER A 279 20.67 -6.14 -14.79
C SER A 279 19.21 -5.74 -15.05
N LEU A 280 18.73 -6.07 -16.25
CA LEU A 280 17.33 -5.93 -16.64
C LEU A 280 16.63 -7.29 -16.71
N ASP A 281 17.22 -8.32 -16.09
CA ASP A 281 16.61 -9.64 -16.06
C ASP A 281 15.23 -9.58 -15.40
N VAL A 282 14.34 -10.44 -15.90
CA VAL A 282 12.95 -10.54 -15.43
C VAL A 282 12.68 -12.00 -15.09
N PRO A 283 12.09 -12.30 -13.91
CA PRO A 283 11.75 -13.68 -13.55
C PRO A 283 10.73 -14.25 -14.53
N ARG A 284 10.74 -15.56 -14.71
CA ARG A 284 9.69 -16.27 -15.44
C ARG A 284 8.37 -16.15 -14.67
N PHE A 285 7.28 -16.10 -15.41
CA PHE A 285 5.95 -15.96 -14.83
C PHE A 285 5.11 -17.20 -15.12
N SER A 286 4.47 -17.78 -14.10
CA SER A 286 3.29 -18.62 -14.30
C SER A 286 2.07 -17.79 -14.72
N LYS A 287 1.01 -18.49 -15.17
CA LYS A 287 -0.31 -17.87 -15.40
C LYS A 287 -0.84 -17.17 -14.14
N ILE A 288 -0.59 -17.74 -12.97
CA ILE A 288 -1.02 -17.19 -11.68
C ILE A 288 -0.27 -15.89 -11.38
N ALA A 289 1.07 -15.90 -11.47
CA ALA A 289 1.88 -14.69 -11.29
C ALA A 289 1.48 -13.58 -12.27
N ARG A 290 1.21 -13.92 -13.55
CA ARG A 290 0.71 -12.96 -14.54
C ARG A 290 -0.64 -12.38 -14.14
N SER A 291 -1.56 -13.21 -13.64
CA SER A 291 -2.87 -12.74 -13.17
C SER A 291 -2.73 -11.75 -12.00
N TYR A 292 -1.87 -12.06 -11.03
CA TYR A 292 -1.59 -11.14 -9.92
C TYR A 292 -1.01 -9.82 -10.42
N LEU A 293 -0.03 -9.85 -11.33
CA LEU A 293 0.55 -8.64 -11.91
C LEU A 293 -0.53 -7.75 -12.55
N LEU A 294 -1.44 -8.32 -13.34
CA LEU A 294 -2.52 -7.55 -13.97
C LEU A 294 -3.54 -7.03 -12.95
N HIS A 295 -3.89 -7.81 -11.92
CA HIS A 295 -4.77 -7.36 -10.85
C HIS A 295 -4.16 -6.22 -10.03
N ILE A 296 -2.85 -6.24 -9.81
CA ILE A 296 -2.12 -5.19 -9.13
C ILE A 296 -2.07 -3.93 -10.00
N GLY A 297 -1.81 -4.07 -11.29
CA GLY A 297 -1.80 -2.97 -12.25
C GLY A 297 -3.17 -2.31 -12.50
N ASN A 298 -4.27 -2.97 -12.13
CA ASN A 298 -5.62 -2.41 -12.17
C ASN A 298 -6.06 -1.73 -10.86
N LEU A 299 -5.20 -1.70 -9.83
CA LEU A 299 -5.44 -0.87 -8.66
C LEU A 299 -5.29 0.61 -9.03
N ASP A 300 -5.92 1.51 -8.27
CA ASP A 300 -5.82 2.96 -8.48
C ASP A 300 -4.57 3.53 -7.78
N TRP A 301 -3.42 3.47 -8.43
CA TRP A 301 -2.13 3.88 -7.84
C TRP A 301 -2.04 5.37 -7.53
N THR A 302 -3.02 6.18 -7.94
CA THR A 302 -3.14 7.58 -7.52
C THR A 302 -3.49 7.71 -6.03
N LYS A 303 -4.08 6.66 -5.43
CA LYS A 303 -4.46 6.61 -4.01
C LYS A 303 -3.33 6.17 -3.08
N ILE A 304 -2.25 5.59 -3.61
CA ILE A 304 -1.10 5.22 -2.79
C ILE A 304 -0.37 6.48 -2.32
N ASN A 305 -0.05 6.52 -1.03
CA ASN A 305 0.83 7.56 -0.51
C ASN A 305 2.31 7.17 -0.74
N PRO A 306 3.13 7.97 -1.44
CA PRO A 306 4.49 7.55 -1.75
C PRO A 306 5.43 7.36 -0.56
N ASP A 307 5.07 7.90 0.60
CA ASP A 307 5.82 7.69 1.83
C ASP A 307 5.75 6.24 2.34
N ILE A 308 4.87 5.40 1.78
CA ILE A 308 4.82 3.97 2.06
C ILE A 308 5.69 3.16 1.10
N PHE A 309 6.15 3.70 -0.04
CA PHE A 309 6.82 2.86 -1.05
C PHE A 309 8.03 2.14 -0.45
N GLY A 310 8.71 2.84 0.46
CA GLY A 310 9.72 2.26 1.31
C GLY A 310 9.29 1.02 2.07
N SER A 311 8.28 1.16 2.93
CA SER A 311 7.80 0.08 3.80
C SER A 311 7.09 -1.02 3.02
N MET A 312 6.34 -0.68 1.97
CA MET A 312 5.69 -1.61 1.04
C MET A 312 6.72 -2.54 0.41
N ILE A 313 7.82 -1.98 -0.09
CA ILE A 313 8.85 -2.74 -0.77
C ILE A 313 9.67 -3.58 0.19
N GLN A 314 10.02 -3.03 1.37
CA GLN A 314 10.70 -3.78 2.43
C GLN A 314 9.84 -4.96 2.90
N ALA A 315 8.55 -4.75 3.10
CA ALA A 315 7.62 -5.80 3.50
C ALA A 315 7.49 -6.92 2.45
N VAL A 316 7.67 -6.61 1.17
CA VAL A 316 7.69 -7.64 0.12
C VAL A 316 9.01 -8.43 0.15
N ALA A 317 10.13 -7.73 0.34
CA ALA A 317 11.48 -8.29 0.22
C ALA A 317 11.99 -9.03 1.47
N GLU A 318 11.51 -8.71 2.67
CA GLU A 318 12.07 -9.22 3.93
C GLU A 318 11.04 -10.08 4.71
N ASP A 319 11.34 -11.37 4.87
CA ASP A 319 10.47 -12.37 5.51
C ASP A 319 10.04 -11.99 6.93
N GLU A 320 10.94 -11.38 7.71
CA GLU A 320 10.70 -10.97 9.10
C GLU A 320 9.78 -9.74 9.22
N GLU A 321 9.79 -8.85 8.21
CA GLU A 321 8.98 -7.62 8.21
C GLU A 321 7.58 -7.81 7.60
N ARG A 322 7.33 -8.91 6.86
CA ARG A 322 6.01 -9.26 6.26
C ARG A 322 4.85 -9.24 7.26
N GLY A 323 5.11 -9.62 8.52
CA GLY A 323 4.10 -9.69 9.57
C GLY A 323 3.82 -8.35 10.28
N ALA A 324 4.68 -7.35 10.11
CA ALA A 324 4.73 -6.12 10.89
C ALA A 324 4.37 -4.87 10.08
N LEU A 325 3.58 -5.06 9.03
CA LEU A 325 3.04 -3.98 8.20
C LEU A 325 2.32 -2.94 9.07
N GLY A 326 2.87 -1.73 9.09
CA GLY A 326 2.38 -0.59 9.88
C GLY A 326 2.91 -0.48 11.32
N MET A 327 3.67 -1.46 11.84
CA MET A 327 4.12 -1.45 13.24
C MET A 327 5.57 -0.96 13.45
N HIS A 328 6.43 -1.04 12.44
CA HIS A 328 7.83 -0.55 12.51
C HIS A 328 8.07 0.75 11.73
N TYR A 329 7.03 1.32 11.10
CA TYR A 329 7.16 2.58 10.37
C TYR A 329 7.20 3.78 11.34
N THR A 330 8.13 4.70 11.09
CA THR A 330 8.05 6.04 11.69
C THR A 330 6.91 6.78 10.99
N SER A 331 5.73 6.76 11.61
CA SER A 331 4.53 7.41 11.09
C SER A 331 4.80 8.84 10.58
N VAL A 332 4.11 9.29 9.52
CA VAL A 332 4.18 10.71 9.07
C VAL A 332 4.05 11.69 10.24
N PRO A 333 3.12 11.50 11.20
CA PRO A 333 3.08 12.32 12.41
C PRO A 333 4.38 12.33 13.22
N ASN A 334 5.06 11.18 13.37
CA ASN A 334 6.32 11.10 14.08
C ASN A 334 7.47 11.78 13.32
N ILE A 335 7.50 11.66 11.98
CA ILE A 335 8.45 12.41 11.14
C ILE A 335 8.21 13.92 11.31
N LEU A 336 6.95 14.36 11.24
CA LEU A 336 6.58 15.76 11.39
C LEU A 336 6.88 16.32 12.78
N LYS A 337 6.78 15.52 13.86
CA LYS A 337 7.23 15.93 15.20
C LYS A 337 8.70 16.36 15.24
N VAL A 338 9.53 15.79 14.37
CA VAL A 338 10.95 16.16 14.24
C VAL A 338 11.11 17.31 13.25
N LEU A 339 10.53 17.21 12.06
CA LEU A 339 10.72 18.19 10.99
C LEU A 339 10.12 19.57 11.29
N ASN A 340 8.98 19.63 11.99
CA ASN A 340 8.32 20.88 12.33
C ASN A 340 9.24 21.82 13.13
N PRO A 341 9.68 21.46 14.35
CA PRO A 341 10.55 22.34 15.13
C PRO A 341 11.95 22.51 14.52
N LEU A 342 12.43 21.54 13.74
CA LEU A 342 13.77 21.57 13.16
C LEU A 342 13.89 22.55 11.99
N LEU A 343 12.85 22.65 11.15
CA LEU A 343 12.92 23.35 9.87
C LEU A 343 11.59 23.98 9.45
N LEU A 344 10.50 23.22 9.45
CA LEU A 344 9.28 23.62 8.76
C LEU A 344 8.57 24.80 9.44
N ASP A 345 8.64 24.89 10.77
CA ASP A 345 8.00 25.99 11.51
C ASP A 345 8.70 27.34 11.25
N ASP A 346 10.04 27.39 11.12
CA ASP A 346 10.77 28.61 10.69
C ASP A 346 10.36 29.02 9.28
N LEU A 347 10.24 28.05 8.35
CA LEU A 347 9.86 28.35 6.97
C LEU A 347 8.41 28.88 6.88
N ARG A 348 7.47 28.24 7.59
CA ARG A 348 6.07 28.69 7.65
C ARG A 348 5.93 30.03 8.37
N GLY A 349 6.68 30.26 9.45
CA GLY A 349 6.75 31.54 10.15
C GLY A 349 7.21 32.67 9.23
N ARG A 350 8.31 32.47 8.50
CA ARG A 350 8.81 33.46 7.52
C ARG A 350 7.86 33.69 6.35
N LEU A 351 7.12 32.66 5.92
CA LEU A 351 6.07 32.82 4.91
C LEU A 351 4.91 33.68 5.45
N ALA A 352 4.53 33.49 6.71
CA ALA A 352 3.52 34.32 7.36
C ALA A 352 3.98 35.78 7.51
N GLU A 353 5.21 36.00 8.01
CA GLU A 353 5.83 37.33 8.13
C GLU A 353 5.98 38.05 6.79
N ALA A 354 6.23 37.32 5.71
CA ALA A 354 6.34 37.90 4.38
C ALA A 354 5.02 38.49 3.87
N GLY A 355 3.87 38.01 4.35
CA GLY A 355 2.54 38.40 3.87
C GLY A 355 2.45 38.28 2.35
N ASP A 356 2.07 39.39 1.69
CA ASP A 356 2.01 39.54 0.23
C ASP A 356 3.20 40.33 -0.34
N ASN A 357 4.26 40.55 0.45
CA ASN A 357 5.43 41.27 -0.02
C ASN A 357 6.21 40.43 -1.04
N SER A 358 6.03 40.76 -2.33
CA SER A 358 6.67 40.07 -3.45
C SER A 358 8.18 39.88 -3.26
N ARG A 359 8.92 40.91 -2.83
CA ARG A 359 10.39 40.81 -2.67
C ARG A 359 10.78 39.84 -1.55
N THR A 360 10.09 39.89 -0.41
CA THR A 360 10.35 39.00 0.72
C THR A 360 10.02 37.55 0.36
N LEU A 361 8.89 37.32 -0.32
CA LEU A 361 8.49 36.01 -0.84
C LEU A 361 9.53 35.43 -1.81
N LEU A 362 10.07 36.24 -2.73
CA LEU A 362 11.12 35.81 -3.65
C LEU A 362 12.42 35.42 -2.90
N ASN A 363 12.79 36.20 -1.90
CA ASN A 363 13.97 35.91 -1.08
C ASN A 363 13.80 34.61 -0.29
N LEU A 364 12.59 34.35 0.23
CA LEU A 364 12.28 33.10 0.92
C LEU A 364 12.39 31.90 -0.03
N ARG A 365 11.80 31.96 -1.24
CA ARG A 365 11.95 30.91 -2.25
C ARG A 365 13.40 30.63 -2.61
N LYS A 366 14.19 31.69 -2.83
CA LYS A 366 15.65 31.58 -3.10
C LYS A 366 16.45 31.02 -1.93
N ARG A 367 16.00 31.21 -0.68
CA ARG A 367 16.60 30.58 0.50
C ARG A 367 16.26 29.09 0.50
N MET A 368 15.01 28.73 0.25
CA MET A 368 14.53 27.35 0.24
C MET A 368 15.24 26.49 -0.80
N SER A 369 15.50 27.01 -2.01
CA SER A 369 16.25 26.28 -3.05
C SER A 369 17.69 25.94 -2.69
N LYS A 370 18.25 26.54 -1.64
CA LYS A 370 19.62 26.30 -1.14
C LYS A 370 19.67 25.38 0.07
N ILE A 371 18.53 25.03 0.67
CA ILE A 371 18.47 24.16 1.84
C ILE A 371 18.89 22.75 1.43
N ARG A 372 19.78 22.15 2.22
CA ARG A 372 20.24 20.76 2.05
C ARG A 372 19.80 19.96 3.26
N VAL A 373 19.15 18.83 3.01
CA VAL A 373 18.70 17.89 4.04
C VAL A 373 19.55 16.64 3.94
N PHE A 374 20.05 16.17 5.08
CA PHE A 374 20.89 14.99 5.15
C PHE A 374 20.40 14.03 6.22
N ASP A 375 20.11 12.79 5.82
CA ASP A 375 19.71 11.70 6.71
C ASP A 375 20.76 10.58 6.67
N PRO A 376 21.60 10.43 7.72
CA PRO A 376 22.72 9.50 7.72
C PRO A 376 22.31 8.02 7.88
N ALA A 377 21.02 7.73 8.09
CA ALA A 377 20.48 6.38 8.17
C ALA A 377 19.09 6.35 7.53
N CYS A 378 19.04 6.72 6.25
CA CYS A 378 17.79 7.12 5.63
C CYS A 378 16.82 5.97 5.35
N GLY A 379 17.29 4.71 5.40
CA GLY A 379 16.47 3.58 5.02
C GLY A 379 15.90 3.79 3.63
N SER A 380 14.59 3.65 3.52
CA SER A 380 13.82 3.88 2.30
C SER A 380 13.50 5.35 1.99
N GLY A 381 14.06 6.29 2.75
CA GLY A 381 14.03 7.72 2.42
C GLY A 381 12.82 8.51 2.93
N ASN A 382 12.02 7.96 3.84
CA ASN A 382 10.76 8.58 4.27
C ASN A 382 10.95 10.00 4.84
N PHE A 383 11.96 10.25 5.67
CA PHE A 383 12.27 11.61 6.14
C PHE A 383 12.56 12.57 4.98
N LEU A 384 13.35 12.12 4.00
CA LEU A 384 13.73 12.91 2.82
C LEU A 384 12.53 13.20 1.92
N VAL A 385 11.62 12.24 1.76
CA VAL A 385 10.39 12.40 0.97
C VAL A 385 9.44 13.38 1.64
N ILE A 386 9.18 13.22 2.94
CA ILE A 386 8.25 14.08 3.68
C ILE A 386 8.76 15.52 3.72
N VAL A 387 10.03 15.75 4.07
CA VAL A 387 10.58 17.11 4.10
C VAL A 387 10.58 17.75 2.70
N TYR A 388 10.82 16.98 1.64
CA TYR A 388 10.70 17.46 0.27
C TYR A 388 9.26 17.92 -0.05
N LYS A 389 8.26 17.07 0.22
CA LYS A 389 6.83 17.40 -0.03
C LYS A 389 6.37 18.63 0.74
N GLU A 390 6.72 18.73 2.02
CA GLU A 390 6.38 19.88 2.87
C GLU A 390 7.02 21.17 2.36
N MET A 391 8.31 21.12 1.98
CA MET A 391 8.98 22.29 1.38
C MET A 391 8.36 22.69 0.04
N ARG A 392 7.96 21.72 -0.81
CA ARG A 392 7.26 21.99 -2.07
C ARG A 392 5.90 22.66 -1.84
N GLY A 393 5.16 22.27 -0.79
CA GLY A 393 3.90 22.93 -0.41
C GLY A 393 4.10 24.39 0.01
N ILE A 394 5.14 24.68 0.79
CA ILE A 394 5.50 26.05 1.16
C ILE A 394 5.89 26.88 -0.08
N GLU A 395 6.66 26.29 -1.01
CA GLU A 395 7.03 26.95 -2.27
C GLU A 395 5.81 27.23 -3.16
N ALA A 396 4.86 26.30 -3.24
CA ALA A 396 3.63 26.47 -4.00
C ALA A 396 2.79 27.64 -3.45
N GLU A 397 2.67 27.77 -2.13
CA GLU A 397 1.99 28.90 -1.51
C GLU A 397 2.72 30.23 -1.78
N ILE A 398 4.06 30.24 -1.75
CA ILE A 398 4.85 31.41 -2.18
C ILE A 398 4.50 31.78 -3.64
N ASN A 399 4.49 30.81 -4.54
CA ASN A 399 4.19 31.03 -5.95
C ASN A 399 2.76 31.56 -6.15
N LYS A 400 1.78 31.03 -5.42
CA LYS A 400 0.40 31.50 -5.43
C LYS A 400 0.29 32.97 -5.00
N ARG A 401 0.89 33.36 -3.87
CA ARG A 401 0.88 34.76 -3.39
C ARG A 401 1.61 35.72 -4.32
N ARG A 402 2.56 35.21 -5.10
CA ARG A 402 3.27 35.98 -6.14
C ARG A 402 2.54 36.07 -7.48
N GLY A 403 1.41 35.38 -7.65
CA GLY A 403 0.71 35.30 -8.94
C GLY A 403 1.43 34.42 -9.98
N GLU A 404 2.20 33.43 -9.53
CA GLU A 404 3.02 32.53 -10.36
C GLU A 404 2.64 31.03 -10.18
N PRO A 405 1.35 30.63 -10.17
CA PRO A 405 0.92 29.30 -9.68
C PRO A 405 1.55 28.11 -10.44
N ASN A 406 1.82 28.23 -11.73
CA ASN A 406 2.33 27.11 -12.56
C ASN A 406 3.87 27.05 -12.63
N ARG A 407 4.57 27.82 -11.80
CA ARG A 407 6.03 27.90 -11.82
C ARG A 407 6.67 26.56 -11.43
N ARG A 408 7.71 26.17 -12.16
CA ARG A 408 8.56 25.02 -11.81
C ARG A 408 9.24 25.23 -10.47
N SER A 409 9.40 24.16 -9.70
CA SER A 409 10.15 24.14 -8.44
C SER A 409 11.57 24.66 -8.66
N GLU A 410 12.02 25.55 -7.78
CA GLU A 410 13.43 25.94 -7.68
C GLU A 410 14.18 25.05 -6.67
N ILE A 411 13.48 24.17 -5.95
CA ILE A 411 14.04 23.21 -4.99
C ILE A 411 14.56 21.98 -5.73
N PRO A 412 15.88 21.75 -5.82
CA PRO A 412 16.46 20.58 -6.47
C PRO A 412 16.34 19.34 -5.58
N LYS A 413 15.96 18.20 -6.14
CA LYS A 413 15.94 16.92 -5.41
C LYS A 413 17.34 16.48 -4.95
N GLU A 414 18.39 16.94 -5.62
CA GLU A 414 19.80 16.66 -5.30
C GLU A 414 20.27 17.29 -3.97
N ASN A 415 19.45 18.18 -3.40
CA ASN A 415 19.67 18.74 -2.06
C ASN A 415 19.28 17.76 -0.93
N PHE A 416 18.56 16.69 -1.24
CA PHE A 416 18.08 15.69 -0.28
C PHE A 416 18.99 14.47 -0.38
N ARG A 417 19.74 14.20 0.69
CA ARG A 417 20.84 13.25 0.69
C ARG A 417 20.67 12.24 1.81
N GLY A 418 21.04 11.00 1.55
CA GLY A 418 20.97 9.93 2.53
C GLY A 418 22.19 9.02 2.50
N ILE A 419 22.50 8.41 3.64
CA ILE A 419 23.35 7.21 3.71
C ILE A 419 22.47 6.05 4.16
N GLU A 420 22.62 4.92 3.48
CA GLU A 420 21.98 3.66 3.83
C GLU A 420 22.96 2.54 3.48
N LEU A 421 23.04 1.54 4.35
CA LEU A 421 24.00 0.43 4.23
C LEU A 421 23.50 -0.64 3.26
N ARG A 422 22.18 -0.84 3.20
CA ARG A 422 21.55 -1.81 2.30
C ARG A 422 21.26 -1.17 0.96
N ASP A 423 21.79 -1.74 -0.11
CA ASP A 423 21.61 -1.21 -1.48
C ASP A 423 20.14 -0.99 -1.83
N PHE A 424 19.28 -1.93 -1.44
CA PHE A 424 17.89 -1.90 -1.85
C PHE A 424 17.08 -0.74 -1.24
N PRO A 425 16.99 -0.57 0.10
CA PRO A 425 16.37 0.62 0.68
C PRO A 425 16.98 1.94 0.17
N ALA A 426 18.29 1.99 -0.08
CA ALA A 426 18.94 3.17 -0.65
C ALA A 426 18.40 3.53 -2.05
N GLU A 427 18.10 2.52 -2.88
CA GLU A 427 17.45 2.75 -4.17
C GLU A 427 15.99 3.16 -4.04
N ILE A 428 15.27 2.60 -3.07
CA ILE A 428 13.88 2.99 -2.81
C ILE A 428 13.81 4.45 -2.37
N ALA A 429 14.76 4.92 -1.58
CA ALA A 429 14.86 6.34 -1.23
C ALA A 429 14.99 7.24 -2.46
N ARG A 430 15.74 6.81 -3.48
CA ARG A 430 15.88 7.55 -4.75
C ARG A 430 14.57 7.54 -5.53
N LEU A 431 13.94 6.38 -5.66
CA LEU A 431 12.67 6.22 -6.36
C LEU A 431 11.56 7.05 -5.72
N ALA A 432 11.43 6.99 -4.40
CA ALA A 432 10.41 7.70 -3.66
C ALA A 432 10.57 9.23 -3.80
N LEU A 433 11.80 9.75 -3.84
CA LEU A 433 12.05 11.17 -4.12
C LEU A 433 11.67 11.58 -5.56
N ILE A 434 11.96 10.75 -6.56
CA ILE A 434 11.55 11.00 -7.96
C ILE A 434 10.02 11.04 -8.06
N ILE A 435 9.34 10.08 -7.43
CA ILE A 435 7.89 10.03 -7.41
C ILE A 435 7.31 11.24 -6.68
N ALA A 436 7.88 11.64 -5.53
CA ALA A 436 7.44 12.81 -4.78
C ALA A 436 7.62 14.12 -5.58
N GLU A 437 8.70 14.27 -6.34
CA GLU A 437 8.91 15.38 -7.27
C GLU A 437 7.79 15.45 -8.30
N TYR A 438 7.51 14.32 -8.96
CA TYR A 438 6.46 14.24 -9.96
C TYR A 438 5.08 14.56 -9.38
N GLN A 439 4.72 13.98 -8.22
CA GLN A 439 3.45 14.28 -7.54
C GLN A 439 3.31 15.76 -7.21
N CYS A 440 4.36 16.38 -6.66
CA CYS A 440 4.31 17.80 -6.34
C CYS A 440 4.17 18.65 -7.61
N ASP A 441 4.76 18.22 -8.74
CA ASP A 441 4.56 18.87 -10.03
C ASP A 441 3.11 18.77 -10.49
N VAL A 442 2.49 17.59 -10.46
CA VAL A 442 1.07 17.40 -10.79
C VAL A 442 0.17 18.23 -9.88
N ILE A 443 0.35 18.13 -8.56
CA ILE A 443 -0.49 18.80 -7.56
C ILE A 443 -0.40 20.32 -7.68
N TYR A 444 0.80 20.87 -7.81
CA TYR A 444 1.00 22.32 -7.74
C TYR A 444 1.03 23.01 -9.11
N ARG A 445 1.20 22.28 -10.22
CA ARG A 445 1.29 22.85 -11.57
C ARG A 445 0.22 22.35 -12.53
N GLY A 446 -0.49 21.26 -12.19
CA GLY A 446 -1.57 20.69 -13.02
C GLY A 446 -1.10 20.17 -14.38
N THR A 447 0.17 19.75 -14.48
CA THR A 447 0.78 19.21 -15.72
C THR A 447 1.05 17.73 -15.60
#